data_AF-A0A0P6Z0C0-F1
#
_entry.id   AF-A0A0P6Z0C0-F1
#
_cell.length_a   1.000
_cell.length_b   1.000
_cell.length_c   1.000
_cell.angle_alpha   90.00
_cell.angle_beta   90.00
_cell.angle_gamma   90.00
#
_symmetry.space_group_name_H-M   'P 1'
#
loop_
_entity.id
_entity.type
_entity.pdbx_description
1 polymer ?
#
loop_
_entity_poly.entity_id
_entity_poly.type
_entity_poly.pdbx_seq_one_letter_code
_entity_poly.pdbx_strand_id
1 'polypeptide(L)'
;MQKRRVSLWTLGLLVIGSLALHVWTISTLFQVRSTASQQLSQLQTALDEARREPLVYQVPINQTVPINLDVPINQSLDIPINTSVKIKDTIDLPVDTGFGSLTIPVPIDVTIPVSTNVPITFNQTVAISTSVAVDLNVPITIDLNQAPFSGYLDRLQKALADVAEQLK
;
A
#
# COMPACT_ATOMS: atom_id res chain seq x y z
N MET A 1 18.12 -64.39 -72.15
CA MET A 1 17.60 -64.68 -70.78
C MET A 1 18.30 -63.92 -69.64
N GLN A 2 19.36 -63.14 -69.87
CA GLN A 2 20.13 -62.45 -68.81
C GLN A 2 19.45 -61.21 -68.19
N LYS A 3 18.61 -60.48 -68.94
CA LYS A 3 17.99 -59.22 -68.47
C LYS A 3 16.96 -59.38 -67.34
N ARG A 4 16.25 -60.53 -67.25
CA ARG A 4 15.27 -60.77 -66.16
C ARG A 4 15.93 -61.07 -64.80
N ARG A 5 17.13 -61.66 -64.78
CA ARG A 5 17.83 -61.97 -63.53
C ARG A 5 18.32 -60.70 -62.82
N VAL A 6 18.88 -59.75 -63.55
CA VAL A 6 19.38 -58.49 -62.98
C VAL A 6 18.24 -57.64 -62.39
N SER A 7 17.07 -57.63 -63.04
CA SER A 7 15.87 -56.91 -62.55
C SER A 7 15.33 -57.46 -61.22
N LEU A 8 15.42 -58.76 -60.97
CA LEU A 8 15.00 -59.36 -59.70
C LEU A 8 15.96 -58.99 -58.55
N TRP A 9 17.26 -58.93 -58.82
CA TRP A 9 18.26 -58.51 -57.82
C TRP A 9 18.11 -57.03 -57.45
N THR A 10 17.87 -56.16 -58.42
CA THR A 10 17.63 -54.73 -58.15
C THR A 10 16.33 -54.51 -57.37
N LEU A 11 15.28 -55.27 -57.68
CA LEU A 11 14.01 -55.19 -56.98
C LEU A 11 14.12 -55.71 -55.54
N GLY A 12 14.86 -56.81 -55.33
CA GLY A 12 15.19 -57.30 -53.98
C GLY A 12 15.98 -56.29 -53.15
N LEU A 13 16.99 -55.64 -53.74
CA LEU A 13 17.79 -54.63 -53.05
C LEU A 13 16.96 -53.40 -52.67
N LEU A 14 16.06 -52.97 -53.54
CA LEU A 14 15.13 -51.85 -53.27
C LEU A 14 14.15 -52.20 -52.14
N VAL A 15 13.62 -53.43 -52.12
CA VAL A 15 12.73 -53.91 -51.05
C VAL A 15 13.46 -53.98 -49.70
N ILE A 16 14.70 -54.48 -49.69
CA ILE A 16 15.52 -54.53 -48.46
C ILE A 16 15.81 -53.11 -47.95
N GLY A 17 16.16 -52.18 -48.84
CA GLY A 17 16.35 -50.77 -48.48
C GLY A 17 15.08 -50.12 -47.91
N SER A 18 13.92 -50.40 -48.51
CA SER A 18 12.62 -49.94 -48.00
C SER A 18 12.30 -50.54 -46.63
N LEU A 19 12.50 -51.85 -46.45
CA LEU A 19 12.27 -52.52 -45.17
C LEU A 19 13.19 -51.98 -44.07
N ALA A 20 14.46 -51.74 -44.37
CA ALA A 20 15.41 -51.15 -43.43
C ALA A 20 14.99 -49.73 -43.01
N LEU A 21 14.50 -48.92 -43.96
CA LEU A 21 13.93 -47.61 -43.67
C LEU A 21 12.72 -47.71 -42.74
N HIS A 22 11.84 -48.68 -42.95
CA HIS A 22 10.67 -48.90 -42.08
C HIS A 22 11.06 -49.40 -40.68
N VAL A 23 12.05 -50.29 -40.58
CA VAL A 23 12.57 -50.74 -39.27
C VAL A 23 13.19 -49.57 -38.51
N TRP A 24 13.89 -48.68 -39.21
CA TRP A 24 14.47 -47.48 -38.61
C TRP A 24 13.39 -46.50 -38.13
N THR A 25 12.35 -46.22 -38.93
CA THR A 25 11.24 -45.34 -38.51
C THR A 25 10.44 -45.92 -37.35
N ILE A 26 10.23 -47.23 -37.34
CA ILE A 26 9.56 -47.91 -36.23
C ILE A 26 10.41 -47.81 -34.95
N SER A 27 11.72 -48.01 -35.06
CA SER A 27 12.65 -47.89 -33.94
C SER A 27 12.69 -46.48 -33.35
N THR A 28 12.69 -45.44 -34.19
CA THR A 28 12.66 -44.04 -33.70
C THR A 28 11.34 -43.70 -33.01
N LEU A 29 10.20 -44.20 -33.52
CA LEU A 29 8.90 -44.02 -32.87
C LEU A 29 8.84 -44.65 -31.47
N PHE A 30 9.39 -45.86 -31.30
CA PHE A 30 9.47 -46.51 -29.98
C PHE A 30 10.36 -45.73 -29.00
N GLN A 31 11.47 -45.15 -29.47
CA GLN A 31 12.35 -44.31 -28.65
C GLN A 31 11.69 -43.00 -28.23
N VAL A 32 11.00 -42.33 -29.16
CA VAL A 32 10.28 -41.08 -28.86
C VAL A 32 9.17 -41.34 -27.85
N ARG A 33 8.39 -42.40 -28.04
CA ARG A 33 7.29 -42.78 -27.14
C ARG A 33 7.77 -43.10 -25.73
N SER A 34 8.83 -43.91 -25.60
CA SER A 34 9.41 -44.25 -24.28
C SER A 34 9.98 -43.02 -23.59
N THR A 35 10.72 -42.18 -24.31
CA THR A 35 11.28 -40.94 -23.76
C THR A 35 10.18 -39.97 -23.32
N ALA A 36 9.12 -39.81 -24.13
CA ALA A 36 7.98 -38.96 -23.80
C ALA A 36 7.23 -39.47 -22.55
N SER A 37 7.00 -40.78 -22.44
CA SER A 37 6.36 -41.36 -21.25
C SER A 37 7.16 -41.10 -19.96
N GLN A 38 8.49 -41.23 -20.03
CA GLN A 38 9.37 -41.01 -18.88
C GLN A 38 9.37 -39.53 -18.46
N GLN A 39 9.44 -38.61 -19.41
CA GLN A 39 9.36 -37.17 -19.13
C GLN A 39 8.01 -36.78 -18.50
N LEU A 40 6.91 -37.36 -18.98
CA LEU A 40 5.59 -37.11 -18.39
C LEU A 40 5.48 -37.59 -16.94
N SER A 41 6.02 -38.76 -16.62
CA SER A 41 6.06 -39.24 -15.23
C SER A 41 6.92 -38.35 -14.32
N GLN A 42 8.02 -37.81 -14.84
CA GLN A 42 8.85 -36.84 -14.12
C GLN A 42 8.10 -35.53 -13.89
N LEU A 43 7.38 -35.02 -14.89
CA LEU A 43 6.56 -33.82 -14.77
C LEU A 43 5.41 -33.99 -13.78
N GLN A 44 4.75 -35.16 -13.77
CA GLN A 44 3.72 -35.47 -12.78
C GLN A 44 4.28 -35.46 -11.35
N THR A 45 5.46 -36.07 -11.15
CA THR A 45 6.13 -36.10 -9.83
C THR A 45 6.55 -34.69 -9.39
N ALA A 46 7.15 -33.92 -10.29
CA ALA A 46 7.55 -32.54 -10.01
C ALA A 46 6.34 -31.62 -9.73
N LEU A 47 5.21 -31.87 -10.40
CA LEU A 47 3.97 -31.15 -10.15
C LEU A 47 3.39 -31.51 -8.77
N ASP A 48 3.40 -32.79 -8.39
CA ASP A 48 2.96 -33.24 -7.06
C ASP A 48 3.86 -32.71 -5.93
N GLU A 49 5.16 -32.59 -6.18
CA GLU A 49 6.13 -31.99 -5.25
C GLU A 49 5.91 -30.48 -5.11
N ALA A 50 5.81 -29.75 -6.22
CA ALA A 50 5.49 -28.32 -6.23
C ALA A 50 4.14 -28.04 -5.54
N ARG A 51 3.20 -28.96 -5.63
CA ARG A 51 1.90 -28.87 -4.96
C ARG A 51 2.03 -29.03 -3.43
N ARG A 52 3.04 -29.72 -2.90
CA ARG A 52 3.22 -29.94 -1.45
C ARG A 52 4.07 -28.87 -0.79
N GLU A 53 4.95 -28.21 -1.54
CA GLU A 53 5.85 -27.19 -1.00
C GLU A 53 5.26 -25.79 -1.15
N PRO A 54 5.06 -25.04 -0.06
CA PRO A 54 4.55 -23.68 -0.14
C PRO A 54 5.64 -22.73 -0.67
N LEU A 55 5.28 -21.89 -1.64
CA LEU A 55 6.20 -20.89 -2.18
C LEU A 55 6.28 -19.70 -1.23
N VAL A 56 7.48 -19.40 -0.73
CA VAL A 56 7.73 -18.22 0.10
C VAL A 56 8.31 -17.12 -0.76
N TYR A 57 7.57 -16.03 -0.92
CA TYR A 57 8.00 -14.84 -1.65
C TYR A 57 8.13 -13.64 -0.70
N GLN A 58 9.27 -12.95 -0.73
CA GLN A 58 9.47 -11.73 0.06
C GLN A 58 8.98 -10.52 -0.74
N VAL A 59 7.94 -9.85 -0.25
CA VAL A 59 7.47 -8.59 -0.83
C VAL A 59 8.12 -7.43 -0.07
N PRO A 60 9.00 -6.64 -0.71
CA PRO A 60 9.49 -5.41 -0.12
C PRO A 60 8.41 -4.34 -0.18
N ILE A 61 8.05 -3.79 0.98
CA ILE A 61 7.14 -2.66 1.13
C ILE A 61 7.97 -1.45 1.49
N ASN A 62 8.11 -0.54 0.53
CA ASN A 62 8.76 0.76 0.71
C ASN A 62 7.71 1.85 0.56
N GLN A 63 7.22 2.36 1.70
CA GLN A 63 6.20 3.40 1.70
C GLN A 63 6.56 4.53 2.66
N THR A 64 6.21 5.75 2.28
CA THR A 64 6.34 6.93 3.13
C THR A 64 4.94 7.32 3.60
N VAL A 65 4.70 7.22 4.90
CA VAL A 65 3.40 7.59 5.49
C VAL A 65 3.49 9.03 6.01
N PRO A 66 2.70 9.98 5.46
CA PRO A 66 2.64 11.33 5.99
C PRO A 66 1.76 11.37 7.25
N ILE A 67 2.23 12.07 8.27
CA ILE A 67 1.50 12.35 9.50
C ILE A 67 1.34 13.86 9.60
N ASN A 68 0.09 14.33 9.53
CA ASN A 68 -0.26 15.73 9.72
C ASN A 68 -1.07 15.87 11.01
N LEU A 69 -0.60 16.74 11.90
CA LEU A 69 -1.26 17.03 13.16
C LEU A 69 -1.43 18.54 13.31
N ASP A 70 -2.66 18.97 13.55
CA ASP A 70 -2.97 20.35 13.88
C ASP A 70 -3.17 20.47 15.39
N VAL A 71 -2.32 21.25 16.05
CA VAL A 71 -2.41 21.50 17.50
C VAL A 71 -2.95 22.91 17.73
N PRO A 72 -4.19 23.06 18.22
CA PRO A 72 -4.73 24.37 18.60
C PRO A 72 -4.15 24.80 19.96
N ILE A 73 -3.63 26.02 20.01
CA ILE A 73 -3.14 26.67 21.22
C ILE A 73 -4.05 27.86 21.50
N ASN A 74 -4.78 27.77 22.62
CA ASN A 74 -5.65 28.84 23.12
C ASN A 74 -5.08 29.34 24.46
N GLN A 75 -4.66 30.60 24.51
CA GLN A 75 -4.19 31.24 25.74
C GLN A 75 -4.99 32.54 25.97
N SER A 76 -5.37 32.79 27.22
CA SER A 76 -6.03 34.04 27.64
C SER A 76 -5.23 34.72 28.75
N LEU A 77 -4.98 36.01 28.59
CA LEU A 77 -4.32 36.86 29.58
C LEU A 77 -5.24 38.02 29.94
N ASP A 78 -5.58 38.15 31.21
CA ASP A 78 -6.32 39.30 31.74
C ASP A 78 -5.37 40.27 32.43
N ILE A 79 -5.31 41.50 31.92
CA ILE A 79 -4.49 42.56 32.50
C ILE A 79 -5.42 43.53 33.25
N PRO A 80 -5.40 43.58 34.59
CA PRO A 80 -6.14 44.57 35.36
C PRO A 80 -5.42 45.92 35.34
N ILE A 81 -6.12 46.96 34.90
CA ILE A 81 -5.63 48.34 34.92
C ILE A 81 -6.43 49.11 35.96
N ASN A 82 -5.77 49.54 37.03
CA ASN A 82 -6.33 50.38 38.07
C ASN A 82 -5.70 51.77 37.99
N THR A 83 -6.51 52.80 37.73
CA THR A 83 -6.07 54.19 37.78
C THR A 83 -7.04 55.01 38.63
N SER A 84 -6.60 56.14 39.16
CA SER A 84 -7.45 57.05 39.93
C SER A 84 -7.29 58.46 39.42
N VAL A 85 -8.40 59.10 39.07
CA VAL A 85 -8.42 60.50 38.64
C VAL A 85 -8.80 61.36 39.85
N LYS A 86 -7.94 62.32 40.19
CA LYS A 86 -8.19 63.27 41.28
C LYS A 86 -8.62 64.61 40.70
N ILE A 87 -9.82 65.05 41.06
CA ILE A 87 -10.36 66.35 40.67
C ILE A 87 -10.36 67.23 41.91
N LYS A 88 -9.60 68.32 41.85
CA LYS A 88 -9.61 69.39 42.85
C LYS A 88 -10.04 70.67 42.16
N ASP A 89 -11.20 71.17 42.54
CA ASP A 89 -11.76 72.41 41.97
C ASP A 89 -12.45 73.23 43.06
N THR A 90 -12.70 74.51 42.81
CA THR A 90 -13.46 75.37 43.73
C THR A 90 -14.62 75.97 42.96
N ILE A 91 -15.86 75.65 43.36
CA ILE A 91 -17.05 76.20 42.73
C ILE A 91 -17.59 77.33 43.59
N ASP A 92 -17.83 78.47 42.95
CA ASP A 92 -18.44 79.63 43.57
C ASP A 92 -19.97 79.50 43.58
N LEU A 93 -20.58 79.33 44.75
CA LEU A 93 -22.03 79.27 44.90
C LEU A 93 -22.57 80.65 45.29
N PRO A 94 -23.31 81.34 44.41
CA PRO A 94 -24.01 82.55 44.77
C PRO A 94 -25.26 82.21 45.59
N VAL A 95 -25.32 82.70 46.83
CA VAL A 95 -26.52 82.68 47.67
C VAL A 95 -27.09 84.07 47.76
N ASP A 96 -28.34 84.21 47.32
CA ASP A 96 -29.10 85.44 47.45
C ASP A 96 -29.70 85.53 48.84
N THR A 97 -29.16 86.43 49.65
CA THR A 97 -29.78 86.78 50.93
C THR A 97 -30.55 88.06 50.66
N GLY A 98 -31.73 88.28 51.23
CA GLY A 98 -32.58 89.46 50.94
C GLY A 98 -31.95 90.85 51.22
N PHE A 99 -30.64 90.93 51.48
CA PHE A 99 -29.81 92.10 51.63
C PHE A 99 -28.62 92.16 50.63
N GLY A 100 -28.50 91.21 49.68
CA GLY A 100 -27.45 91.16 48.65
C GLY A 100 -26.98 89.73 48.30
N SER A 101 -26.36 89.57 47.12
CA SER A 101 -25.76 88.31 46.68
C SER A 101 -24.41 88.06 47.34
N LEU A 102 -24.27 86.92 48.00
CA LEU A 102 -23.03 86.47 48.62
C LEU A 102 -22.48 85.27 47.85
N THR A 103 -21.26 85.35 47.36
CA THR A 103 -20.59 84.21 46.72
C THR A 103 -19.78 83.44 47.75
N ILE A 104 -20.08 82.15 47.90
CA ILE A 104 -19.37 81.25 48.81
C ILE A 104 -18.53 80.28 47.98
N PRO A 105 -17.18 80.30 48.10
CA PRO A 105 -16.33 79.32 47.44
C PRO A 105 -16.44 77.97 48.14
N VAL A 106 -16.82 76.94 47.41
CA VAL A 106 -16.93 75.57 47.91
C VAL A 106 -15.85 74.70 47.24
N PRO A 107 -14.82 74.25 47.98
CA PRO A 107 -13.81 73.37 47.44
C PRO A 107 -14.36 71.95 47.27
N ILE A 108 -14.09 71.36 46.12
CA ILE A 108 -14.46 69.99 45.75
C ILE A 108 -13.16 69.20 45.58
N ASP A 109 -12.95 68.20 46.44
CA ASP A 109 -11.89 67.19 46.29
C ASP A 109 -12.56 65.82 46.09
N VAL A 110 -12.58 65.36 44.84
CA VAL A 110 -13.17 64.07 44.48
C VAL A 110 -12.10 63.20 43.85
N THR A 111 -11.99 61.97 44.33
CA THR A 111 -11.14 60.93 43.75
C THR A 111 -12.03 59.88 43.10
N ILE A 112 -11.90 59.70 41.79
CA ILE A 112 -12.68 58.75 41.02
C ILE A 112 -11.77 57.56 40.68
N PRO A 113 -11.99 56.37 41.27
CA PRO A 113 -11.28 55.16 40.88
C PRO A 113 -11.83 54.64 39.55
N VAL A 114 -10.94 54.26 38.65
CA VAL A 114 -11.25 53.63 37.35
C VAL A 114 -10.53 52.29 37.32
N SER A 115 -11.30 51.20 37.29
CA SER A 115 -10.80 49.83 37.17
C SER A 115 -11.30 49.25 35.86
N THR A 116 -10.38 48.86 34.99
CA THR A 116 -10.70 48.25 33.69
C THR A 116 -9.88 46.96 33.53
N ASN A 117 -10.54 45.88 33.12
CA ASN A 117 -9.87 44.65 32.72
C ASN A 117 -9.85 44.57 31.20
N VAL A 118 -8.67 44.34 30.63
CA VAL A 118 -8.51 44.11 29.19
C VAL A 118 -8.20 42.63 28.96
N PRO A 119 -9.14 41.84 28.41
CA PRO A 119 -8.88 40.45 28.05
C PRO A 119 -8.12 40.38 26.72
N ILE A 120 -7.02 39.63 26.70
CA ILE A 120 -6.27 39.33 25.48
C ILE A 120 -6.33 37.82 25.22
N THR A 121 -6.84 37.42 24.06
CA THR A 121 -6.92 36.01 23.65
C THR A 121 -5.97 35.73 22.48
N PHE A 122 -5.11 34.72 22.63
CA PHE A 122 -4.27 34.19 21.56
C PHE A 122 -4.83 32.83 21.12
N ASN A 123 -5.30 32.76 19.87
CA ASN A 123 -5.73 31.52 19.23
C ASN A 123 -4.82 31.27 18.03
N GLN A 124 -3.97 30.25 18.11
CA GLN A 124 -3.07 29.85 17.02
C GLN A 124 -3.14 28.34 16.82
N THR A 125 -3.22 27.90 15.57
CA THR A 125 -3.09 26.48 15.21
C THR A 125 -1.69 26.26 14.65
N VAL A 126 -0.94 25.33 15.23
CA VAL A 126 0.36 24.90 14.72
C VAL A 126 0.17 23.60 13.94
N ALA A 127 0.49 23.63 12.65
CA ALA A 127 0.50 22.45 11.79
C ALA A 127 1.86 21.75 11.88
N ILE A 128 1.85 20.47 12.23
CA ILE A 128 3.03 19.61 12.31
C ILE A 128 2.90 18.57 11.19
N SER A 129 3.78 18.65 10.20
CA SER A 129 3.88 17.67 9.11
C SER A 129 5.17 16.90 9.24
N THR A 130 5.06 15.58 9.43
CA THR A 130 6.20 14.67 9.48
C THR A 130 5.94 13.48 8.56
N SER A 131 7.00 12.79 8.15
CA SER A 131 6.89 11.58 7.35
C SER A 131 7.67 10.45 8.01
N VAL A 132 7.09 9.26 8.01
CA VAL A 132 7.73 8.04 8.49
C VAL A 132 7.97 7.14 7.29
N ALA A 133 9.24 6.78 7.07
CA ALA A 133 9.61 5.77 6.09
C ALA A 133 9.37 4.38 6.69
N VAL A 134 8.60 3.56 5.99
CA VAL A 134 8.33 2.16 6.34
C VAL A 134 9.01 1.29 5.28
N ASP A 135 10.02 0.54 5.73
CA ASP A 135 10.72 -0.49 4.95
C ASP A 135 10.47 -1.83 5.64
N LEU A 136 9.65 -2.67 5.01
CA LEU A 136 9.26 -3.97 5.54
C LEU A 136 9.39 -5.04 4.45
N ASN A 137 10.10 -6.12 4.75
CA ASN A 137 10.07 -7.33 3.92
C ASN A 137 9.05 -8.30 4.49
N VAL A 138 7.87 -8.36 3.89
CA VAL A 138 6.79 -9.23 4.33
C VAL A 138 6.89 -10.56 3.57
N PRO A 139 7.11 -11.71 4.26
CA PRO A 139 7.06 -13.01 3.62
C PRO A 139 5.60 -13.39 3.35
N ILE A 140 5.26 -13.57 2.08
CA ILE A 140 3.98 -14.13 1.67
C ILE A 140 4.20 -15.60 1.33
N THR A 141 3.38 -16.46 1.94
CA THR A 141 3.38 -17.90 1.66
C THR A 141 2.23 -18.20 0.70
N ILE A 142 2.55 -18.72 -0.48
CA ILE A 142 1.59 -19.06 -1.53
C ILE A 142 1.46 -20.59 -1.54
N ASP A 143 0.28 -21.07 -1.16
CA ASP A 143 -0.07 -22.49 -1.25
C ASP A 143 -0.70 -22.77 -2.62
N LEU A 144 -0.02 -23.57 -3.44
CA LEU A 144 -0.47 -23.92 -4.78
C LEU A 144 -1.67 -24.90 -4.77
N ASN A 145 -1.99 -25.52 -3.63
CA ASN A 145 -3.23 -26.32 -3.45
C ASN A 145 -4.49 -25.48 -3.28
N GLN A 146 -4.34 -24.18 -3.04
CA GLN A 146 -5.47 -23.32 -2.73
C GLN A 146 -5.90 -22.52 -3.96
N ALA A 147 -7.12 -21.98 -3.90
CA ALA A 147 -7.61 -21.08 -4.93
C ALA A 147 -6.72 -19.82 -4.98
N PRO A 148 -6.42 -19.27 -6.17
CA PRO A 148 -6.95 -19.64 -7.49
C PRO A 148 -6.16 -20.73 -8.24
N PHE A 149 -5.03 -21.21 -7.70
CA PHE A 149 -4.05 -22.01 -8.44
C PHE A 149 -4.44 -23.47 -8.62
N SER A 150 -5.14 -24.06 -7.64
CA SER A 150 -5.55 -25.48 -7.66
C SER A 150 -6.26 -25.89 -8.95
N GLY A 151 -7.23 -25.10 -9.42
CA GLY A 151 -7.97 -25.41 -10.65
C GLY A 151 -7.13 -25.36 -11.93
N TYR A 152 -5.99 -24.66 -11.94
CA TYR A 152 -5.03 -24.72 -13.05
C TYR A 152 -4.18 -25.98 -12.97
N LEU A 153 -3.74 -26.34 -11.75
CA LEU A 153 -2.94 -27.54 -11.53
C LEU A 153 -3.74 -28.82 -11.81
N ASP A 154 -5.01 -28.87 -11.42
CA ASP A 154 -5.89 -30.01 -11.70
C ASP A 154 -6.08 -30.23 -13.21
N ARG A 155 -6.23 -29.13 -13.97
CA ARG A 155 -6.33 -29.18 -15.44
C ARG A 155 -5.02 -29.64 -16.08
N LEU A 156 -3.89 -29.15 -15.58
CA LEU A 156 -2.57 -29.56 -16.04
C LEU A 156 -2.32 -31.04 -15.76
N GLN A 157 -2.62 -31.51 -14.54
CA GLN A 157 -2.50 -32.91 -14.15
C GLN A 157 -3.37 -33.79 -15.03
N LYS A 158 -4.62 -33.39 -15.28
CA LYS A 158 -5.53 -34.11 -16.18
C LYS A 158 -5.00 -34.19 -17.60
N ALA A 159 -4.52 -33.07 -18.16
CA ALA A 159 -3.92 -33.06 -19.50
C ALA A 159 -2.68 -33.96 -19.58
N LEU A 160 -1.84 -33.96 -18.55
CA LEU A 160 -0.68 -34.86 -18.48
C LEU A 160 -1.10 -36.32 -18.37
N ALA A 161 -2.16 -36.63 -17.63
CA ALA A 161 -2.70 -37.99 -17.52
C ALA A 161 -3.26 -38.48 -18.86
N ASP A 162 -4.04 -37.64 -19.55
CA ASP A 162 -4.62 -37.96 -20.86
C ASP A 162 -3.53 -38.22 -21.92
N VAL A 163 -2.47 -37.41 -21.93
CA VAL A 163 -1.33 -37.60 -22.85
C VAL A 163 -0.53 -38.86 -22.49
N ALA A 164 -0.35 -39.15 -21.19
CA ALA A 164 0.33 -40.37 -20.76
C ALA A 164 -0.45 -41.64 -21.16
N GLU A 165 -1.78 -41.59 -21.14
CA GLU A 165 -2.64 -42.69 -21.58
C GLU A 165 -2.56 -42.91 -23.11
N GLN A 166 -2.50 -41.83 -23.90
CA GLN A 166 -2.32 -41.92 -25.36
C GLN A 166 -0.95 -42.49 -25.78
N LEU A 167 0.04 -42.41 -24.90
CA LEU A 167 1.38 -42.97 -25.11
C LEU A 167 1.53 -44.39 -24.54
N LYS A 168 0.49 -44.98 -23.96
CA LYS A 168 0.41 -46.40 -23.55
C LYS A 168 -0.10 -47.30 -24.66
#